data_AF-A0AAV0RHC5-F1
#
_entry.id   AF-A0AAV0RHC5-F1
#
_cell.length_a   1.000
_cell.length_b   1.000
_cell.length_c   1.000
_cell.angle_alpha   90.00
_cell.angle_beta   90.00
_cell.angle_gamma   90.00
#
_symmetry.space_group_name_H-M   'P 1'
#
loop_
_entity.id
_entity.type
_entity.pdbx_description
1 polymer ?
#
loop_
_entity_poly.entity_id
_entity_poly.type
_entity_poly.pdbx_seq_one_letter_code
_entity_poly.pdbx_strand_id
1 'polypeptide(L)'
;MGKKKKKDIIRLERESVIPIVKRKIISALTNRIEGRNEKDEFVKLCQRAEYMIRAWYLLHFEEMMQLYALFEPIHGDRKIEQHNLTPEDVDICERHFLNCLFQVMERSNFKITTDGEIDVALAAQYRLNLPIVVDESKLDKKLFTKYFSKHPKDNLPHFADKYIIFRRGFGIDQMTAYFIKHKINTIIMRLWMLILTITGLKWLLFRKKKKRRRPQQPIDGDDEDDDEDDLFVERIRIEKMPLSFSNLFGKVTIQEPTFDRIIVVYRRESSSDKKETERNMYVKHFKGIPMADMEIVLVSEKTEIEPEKKNPGLTPMDWVKFLVSALIGLATVVGSLSVKKVDIRVIFAILTSVGGYCVKTYFTFQSNLVSYQSLITQSVYDKQLDSGRGTLLHLCDEVIQQEVKEVIISFFILIEQGEATRQELDGRCEDLLKAEFGENCNFDVDDALQKLEKLKIISKDDNGKYRCVGLREANDIIGTTTEEVVLKATGGVAASTTDATTTTNLLDY
;
A
#
# COMPACT_ATOMS: atom_id res chain seq x y z
N MET A 1 13.44 33.38 -21.64
CA MET A 1 13.12 31.94 -21.78
C MET A 1 12.99 31.32 -20.39
N GLY A 2 11.77 31.11 -19.92
CA GLY A 2 11.53 30.42 -18.65
C GLY A 2 11.88 28.95 -18.81
N LYS A 3 12.88 28.46 -18.06
CA LYS A 3 13.14 27.02 -17.94
C LYS A 3 11.84 26.35 -17.48
N LYS A 4 11.20 25.56 -18.36
CA LYS A 4 10.11 24.66 -17.97
C LYS A 4 10.61 23.85 -16.77
N LYS A 5 9.93 23.97 -15.64
CA LYS A 5 10.28 23.26 -14.40
C LYS A 5 10.21 21.76 -14.71
N LYS A 6 11.31 21.02 -14.54
CA LYS A 6 11.27 19.54 -14.57
C LYS A 6 10.42 19.09 -13.38
N LYS A 7 9.16 18.73 -13.67
CA LYS A 7 8.25 18.11 -12.70
C LYS A 7 8.76 16.71 -12.39
N ASP A 8 8.62 16.29 -11.13
CA ASP A 8 9.00 14.95 -10.68
C ASP A 8 7.80 14.04 -10.89
N ILE A 9 7.65 13.47 -12.09
CA ILE A 9 6.49 12.67 -12.49
C ILE A 9 6.87 11.19 -12.43
N ILE A 10 5.97 10.37 -11.93
CA ILE A 10 6.12 8.90 -11.92
C ILE A 10 5.07 8.32 -12.83
N ARG A 11 5.55 7.44 -13.72
CA ARG A 11 4.73 6.56 -14.55
C ARG A 11 4.29 5.37 -13.69
N LEU A 12 2.99 5.19 -13.55
CA LEU A 12 2.35 4.08 -12.85
C LEU A 12 1.49 3.32 -13.86
N GLU A 13 1.53 2.00 -13.81
CA GLU A 13 0.69 1.14 -14.66
C GLU A 13 -0.80 1.34 -14.32
N ARG A 14 -1.69 1.27 -15.32
CA ARG A 14 -3.12 1.04 -15.06
C ARG A 14 -3.31 -0.32 -14.42
N GLU A 15 -4.09 -0.36 -13.35
CA GLU A 15 -4.40 -1.60 -12.66
C GLU A 15 -5.77 -2.14 -13.03
N SER A 16 -5.93 -3.46 -12.93
CA SER A 16 -7.17 -4.17 -13.25
C SER A 16 -8.23 -4.13 -12.15
N VAL A 17 -8.12 -3.19 -11.20
CA VAL A 17 -9.00 -3.13 -10.03
C VAL A 17 -10.11 -2.14 -10.30
N ILE A 18 -11.36 -2.55 -10.11
CA ILE A 18 -12.51 -1.64 -10.19
C ILE A 18 -12.69 -0.98 -8.82
N PRO A 19 -12.35 0.32 -8.64
CA PRO A 19 -12.36 0.98 -7.33
C PRO A 19 -13.78 1.38 -6.88
N ILE A 20 -14.77 1.20 -7.75
CA ILE A 20 -16.15 1.62 -7.53
C ILE A 20 -16.86 0.62 -6.61
N VAL A 21 -17.68 1.15 -5.71
CA VAL A 21 -18.56 0.35 -4.84
C VAL A 21 -19.63 -0.34 -5.69
N LYS A 22 -19.79 -1.65 -5.54
CA LYS A 22 -20.76 -2.48 -6.29
C LYS A 22 -22.18 -1.88 -6.33
N ARG A 23 -22.68 -1.37 -5.20
CA ARG A 23 -24.02 -0.74 -5.12
C ARG A 23 -24.16 0.45 -6.07
N LYS A 24 -23.10 1.25 -6.22
CA LYS A 24 -23.07 2.39 -7.14
C LYS A 24 -23.09 1.91 -8.60
N ILE A 25 -22.36 0.83 -8.91
CA ILE A 25 -22.40 0.19 -10.24
C ILE A 25 -23.82 -0.28 -10.54
N ILE A 26 -24.39 -1.15 -9.70
CA ILE A 26 -25.74 -1.70 -9.91
C ILE A 26 -26.77 -0.57 -10.08
N SER A 27 -26.73 0.45 -9.22
CA SER A 27 -27.66 1.58 -9.33
C SER A 27 -27.50 2.38 -10.62
N ALA A 28 -26.28 2.65 -11.06
CA ALA A 28 -26.03 3.41 -12.29
C ALA A 28 -26.47 2.62 -13.52
N LEU A 29 -26.12 1.33 -13.60
CA LEU A 29 -26.48 0.46 -14.73
C LEU A 29 -28.00 0.21 -14.79
N THR A 30 -28.65 0.01 -13.64
CA THR A 30 -30.11 -0.14 -13.58
C THR A 30 -30.84 1.11 -14.08
N ASN A 31 -30.26 2.30 -13.87
CA ASN A 31 -30.87 3.54 -14.36
C ASN A 31 -30.84 3.68 -15.89
N ARG A 32 -29.89 3.02 -16.57
CA ARG A 32 -29.78 2.99 -18.03
C ARG A 32 -30.76 2.04 -18.72
N ILE A 33 -31.29 1.05 -18.00
CA ILE A 33 -32.25 0.08 -18.54
C ILE A 33 -33.64 0.73 -18.70
N GLU A 34 -34.30 0.49 -19.83
CA GLU A 34 -35.67 0.96 -20.07
C GLU A 34 -36.71 0.00 -19.46
N GLY A 35 -37.78 0.54 -18.89
CA GLY A 35 -38.87 -0.27 -18.35
C GLY A 35 -38.63 -0.82 -16.94
N ARG A 36 -39.68 -0.76 -16.10
CA ARG A 36 -39.59 -1.15 -14.69
C ARG A 36 -39.31 -2.65 -14.50
N ASN A 37 -39.93 -3.50 -15.31
CA ASN A 37 -39.78 -4.95 -15.19
C ASN A 37 -38.34 -5.41 -15.51
N GLU A 38 -37.70 -4.83 -16.51
CA GLU A 38 -36.32 -5.18 -16.88
C GLU A 38 -35.32 -4.72 -15.82
N LYS A 39 -35.55 -3.56 -15.19
CA LYS A 39 -34.79 -3.11 -14.02
C LYS A 39 -34.84 -4.10 -12.88
N ASP A 40 -36.03 -4.59 -12.54
CA ASP A 40 -36.21 -5.56 -11.46
C ASP A 40 -35.53 -6.90 -11.79
N GLU A 41 -35.61 -7.36 -13.04
CA GLU A 41 -34.91 -8.57 -13.51
C GLU A 41 -33.38 -8.41 -13.50
N PHE A 42 -32.85 -7.24 -13.87
CA PHE A 42 -31.41 -6.99 -13.82
C PHE A 42 -30.86 -6.95 -12.39
N VAL A 43 -31.55 -6.28 -11.46
CA VAL A 43 -31.16 -6.27 -10.04
C VAL A 43 -31.16 -7.69 -9.46
N LYS A 44 -32.19 -8.47 -9.80
CA LYS A 44 -32.30 -9.88 -9.41
C LYS A 44 -31.17 -10.73 -9.98
N LEU A 45 -30.78 -10.50 -11.24
CA LEU A 45 -29.64 -11.17 -11.86
C LEU A 45 -28.33 -10.82 -11.15
N CYS A 46 -28.11 -9.56 -10.81
CA CYS A 46 -26.93 -9.13 -10.05
C CYS A 46 -26.83 -9.86 -8.71
N GLN A 47 -27.95 -9.99 -7.98
CA GLN A 47 -28.01 -10.73 -6.71
C GLN A 47 -27.71 -12.22 -6.92
N ARG A 48 -28.37 -12.87 -7.89
CA ARG A 48 -28.19 -14.29 -8.17
C ARG A 48 -26.77 -14.62 -8.60
N ALA A 49 -26.18 -13.80 -9.48
CA ALA A 49 -24.79 -13.95 -9.90
C ALA A 49 -23.83 -13.85 -8.70
N GLU A 50 -24.03 -12.87 -7.80
CA GLU A 50 -23.25 -12.75 -6.57
C GLU A 50 -23.34 -13.99 -5.68
N TYR A 51 -24.55 -14.50 -5.44
CA TYR A 51 -24.74 -15.71 -4.63
C TYR A 51 -24.04 -16.92 -5.23
N MET A 52 -24.11 -17.11 -6.55
CA MET A 52 -23.46 -18.22 -7.24
C MET A 52 -21.94 -18.10 -7.20
N ILE A 53 -21.39 -16.92 -7.47
CA ILE A 53 -19.94 -16.67 -7.42
C ILE A 53 -19.44 -16.90 -5.99
N ARG A 54 -20.13 -16.39 -4.97
CA ARG A 54 -19.79 -16.61 -3.57
C ARG A 54 -19.80 -18.10 -3.22
N ALA A 55 -20.78 -18.86 -3.71
CA ALA A 55 -20.83 -20.31 -3.50
C ALA A 55 -19.67 -21.07 -4.17
N TRP A 56 -19.22 -20.65 -5.36
CA TRP A 56 -18.06 -21.27 -6.03
C TRP A 56 -16.76 -21.10 -5.24
N TYR A 57 -16.61 -19.95 -4.56
CA TYR A 57 -15.41 -19.64 -3.80
C TYR A 57 -15.45 -20.14 -2.35
N LEU A 58 -16.63 -20.42 -1.79
CA LEU A 58 -16.81 -20.75 -0.38
C LEU A 58 -15.86 -21.86 0.11
N LEU A 59 -15.87 -23.02 -0.56
CA LEU A 59 -15.06 -24.17 -0.15
C LEU A 59 -13.55 -23.91 -0.28
N HIS A 60 -13.13 -23.24 -1.35
CA HIS A 60 -11.73 -22.90 -1.57
C HIS A 60 -11.20 -21.95 -0.48
N PHE A 61 -12.03 -21.00 -0.06
CA PHE A 61 -11.69 -20.08 1.01
C PHE A 61 -11.69 -20.76 2.37
N GLU A 62 -12.66 -21.62 2.67
CA GLU A 62 -12.65 -22.42 3.89
C GLU A 62 -11.39 -23.28 4.00
N GLU A 63 -10.99 -23.94 2.90
CA GLU A 63 -9.76 -24.73 2.83
C GLU A 63 -8.51 -23.88 3.10
N MET A 64 -8.36 -22.73 2.44
CA MET A 64 -7.25 -21.79 2.70
C MET A 64 -7.19 -21.39 4.18
N MET A 65 -8.34 -21.13 4.79
CA MET A 65 -8.43 -20.72 6.19
C MET A 65 -8.12 -21.84 7.17
N GLN A 66 -8.44 -23.08 6.83
CA GLN A 66 -8.06 -24.27 7.59
C GLN A 66 -6.55 -24.52 7.50
N LEU A 67 -5.95 -24.36 6.32
CA LEU A 67 -4.51 -24.51 6.14
C LEU A 67 -3.75 -23.42 6.91
N TYR A 68 -4.17 -22.16 6.80
CA TYR A 68 -3.52 -21.06 7.51
C TYR A 68 -3.57 -21.23 9.03
N ALA A 69 -4.62 -21.87 9.56
CA ALA A 69 -4.76 -22.14 10.99
C ALA A 69 -3.56 -22.91 11.56
N LEU A 70 -2.91 -23.78 10.78
CA LEU A 70 -1.70 -24.52 11.17
C LEU A 70 -0.46 -23.62 11.29
N PHE A 71 -0.46 -22.47 10.63
CA PHE A 71 0.69 -21.55 10.55
C PHE A 71 0.44 -20.23 11.28
N GLU A 72 -0.64 -20.12 12.08
CA GLU A 72 -0.96 -18.92 12.85
C GLU A 72 0.08 -18.65 13.95
N PRO A 73 0.62 -17.43 14.09
CA PRO A 73 1.72 -17.14 15.03
C PRO A 73 1.51 -17.49 16.51
N ILE A 74 0.26 -17.58 16.98
CA ILE A 74 -0.06 -17.78 18.40
C ILE A 74 -0.42 -19.24 18.70
N HIS A 75 -1.04 -19.95 17.76
CA HIS A 75 -1.67 -21.24 18.00
C HIS A 75 -1.33 -22.31 16.96
N GLY A 76 -0.59 -21.97 15.91
CA GLY A 76 -0.26 -22.87 14.80
C GLY A 76 0.46 -24.13 15.27
N ASP A 77 1.55 -23.96 16.03
CA ASP A 77 2.35 -25.07 16.54
C ASP A 77 1.52 -26.07 17.37
N ARG A 78 0.60 -25.56 18.22
CA ARG A 78 -0.30 -26.40 19.02
C ARG A 78 -1.29 -27.18 18.15
N LYS A 79 -1.76 -26.60 17.05
CA LYS A 79 -2.67 -27.29 16.11
C LYS A 79 -1.93 -28.38 15.33
N ILE A 80 -0.69 -28.11 14.91
CA ILE A 80 0.17 -29.13 14.27
C ILE A 80 0.36 -30.33 15.20
N GLU A 81 0.67 -30.08 16.48
CA GLU A 81 0.78 -31.12 17.51
C GLU A 81 -0.54 -31.88 17.72
N GLN A 82 -1.68 -31.19 17.78
CA GLN A 82 -3.00 -31.82 17.94
C GLN A 82 -3.37 -32.75 16.79
N HIS A 83 -2.98 -32.38 15.56
CA HIS A 83 -3.24 -33.18 14.37
C HIS A 83 -2.21 -34.31 14.15
N ASN A 84 -1.18 -34.42 15.00
CA ASN A 84 -0.08 -35.40 14.89
C ASN A 84 0.54 -35.44 13.49
N LEU A 85 0.69 -34.27 12.85
CA LEU A 85 1.22 -34.19 11.48
C LEU A 85 2.73 -34.47 11.47
N THR A 86 3.18 -35.23 10.47
CA THR A 86 4.61 -35.42 10.23
C THR A 86 5.23 -34.15 9.64
N PRO A 87 6.56 -33.93 9.76
CA PRO A 87 7.23 -32.80 9.12
C PRO A 87 6.99 -32.73 7.60
N GLU A 88 6.89 -33.89 6.94
CA GLU A 88 6.56 -33.99 5.52
C GLU A 88 5.13 -33.53 5.20
N ASP A 89 4.16 -33.90 6.05
CA ASP A 89 2.77 -33.44 5.90
C ASP A 89 2.66 -31.93 6.08
N VAL A 90 3.37 -31.37 7.07
CA VAL A 90 3.42 -29.93 7.31
C VAL A 90 4.00 -29.20 6.11
N ASP A 91 5.05 -29.75 5.48
CA ASP A 91 5.64 -29.22 4.23
C ASP A 91 4.66 -29.23 3.05
N ILE A 92 3.76 -30.22 2.99
CA ILE A 92 2.71 -30.30 1.98
C ILE A 92 1.65 -29.23 2.26
N CYS A 93 1.15 -29.14 3.49
CA CYS A 93 0.18 -28.12 3.90
C CYS A 93 0.72 -26.70 3.70
N GLU A 94 1.99 -26.46 3.99
CA GLU A 94 2.65 -25.16 3.81
C GLU A 94 2.65 -24.74 2.34
N ARG A 95 3.06 -25.65 1.45
CA ARG A 95 3.04 -25.40 0.01
C ARG A 95 1.62 -25.20 -0.51
N HIS A 96 0.67 -25.98 -0.01
CA HIS A 96 -0.72 -25.87 -0.40
C HIS A 96 -1.31 -24.52 0.02
N PHE A 97 -1.05 -24.09 1.25
CA PHE A 97 -1.42 -22.77 1.73
C PHE A 97 -0.84 -21.65 0.85
N LEU A 98 0.46 -21.71 0.54
CA LEU A 98 1.09 -20.71 -0.34
C LEU A 98 0.46 -20.70 -1.73
N ASN A 99 0.16 -21.87 -2.33
CA ASN A 99 -0.53 -21.93 -3.61
C ASN A 99 -1.90 -21.25 -3.58
N CYS A 100 -2.72 -21.58 -2.57
CA CYS A 100 -4.01 -20.92 -2.39
C CYS A 100 -3.84 -19.42 -2.20
N LEU A 101 -2.89 -18.99 -1.37
CA LEU A 101 -2.63 -17.57 -1.09
C LEU A 101 -2.24 -16.81 -2.35
N PHE A 102 -1.27 -17.31 -3.12
CA PHE A 102 -0.82 -16.65 -4.35
C PHE A 102 -1.94 -16.60 -5.41
N GLN A 103 -2.74 -17.66 -5.53
CA GLN A 103 -3.90 -17.68 -6.43
C GLN A 103 -4.96 -16.65 -6.00
N VAL A 104 -5.25 -16.52 -4.70
CA VAL A 104 -6.16 -15.50 -4.17
C VAL A 104 -5.64 -14.09 -4.40
N MET A 105 -4.33 -13.88 -4.25
CA MET A 105 -3.69 -12.59 -4.53
C MET A 105 -3.83 -12.21 -6.01
N GLU A 106 -3.55 -13.14 -6.92
CA GLU A 106 -3.67 -12.91 -8.36
C GLU A 106 -5.11 -12.58 -8.77
N ARG A 107 -6.10 -13.37 -8.32
CA ARG A 107 -7.54 -13.09 -8.57
C ARG A 107 -8.07 -11.84 -7.87
N SER A 108 -7.36 -11.34 -6.86
CA SER A 108 -7.66 -10.08 -6.20
C SER A 108 -6.95 -8.89 -6.86
N ASN A 109 -6.29 -9.11 -8.01
CA ASN A 109 -5.50 -8.13 -8.75
C ASN A 109 -4.31 -7.55 -7.95
N PHE A 110 -3.77 -8.30 -6.98
CA PHE A 110 -2.51 -7.96 -6.33
C PHE A 110 -1.30 -8.39 -7.17
N LYS A 111 -0.33 -7.50 -7.31
CA LYS A 111 0.97 -7.81 -7.93
C LYS A 111 2.06 -7.87 -6.86
N ILE A 112 3.10 -8.66 -7.11
CA ILE A 112 4.30 -8.65 -6.28
C ILE A 112 5.11 -7.40 -6.64
N THR A 113 5.61 -6.70 -5.63
CA THR A 113 6.39 -5.48 -5.85
C THR A 113 7.73 -5.81 -6.54
N THR A 114 8.10 -5.01 -7.55
CA THR A 114 9.34 -5.20 -8.32
C THR A 114 10.52 -4.40 -7.75
N ASP A 115 11.76 -4.77 -8.07
CA ASP A 115 12.95 -3.98 -7.68
C ASP A 115 12.87 -2.52 -8.20
N GLY A 116 12.25 -2.29 -9.37
CA GLY A 116 12.09 -0.95 -9.95
C GLY A 116 11.15 -0.06 -9.13
N GLU A 117 10.00 -0.57 -8.72
CA GLU A 117 9.06 0.16 -7.85
C GLU A 117 9.69 0.50 -6.50
N ILE A 118 10.54 -0.39 -5.99
CA ILE A 118 11.22 -0.24 -4.71
C ILE A 118 12.36 0.76 -4.80
N ASP A 119 13.12 0.76 -5.88
CA ASP A 119 14.12 1.79 -6.14
C ASP A 119 13.46 3.19 -6.25
N VAL A 120 12.27 3.28 -6.86
CA VAL A 120 11.49 4.53 -6.96
C VAL A 120 10.92 4.96 -5.59
N ALA A 121 10.52 4.02 -4.76
CA ALA A 121 10.16 4.24 -3.36
C ALA A 121 11.34 4.78 -2.55
N LEU A 122 12.47 4.08 -2.55
CA LEU A 122 13.68 4.42 -1.78
C LEU A 122 14.43 5.66 -2.28
N ALA A 123 14.15 6.13 -3.51
CA ALA A 123 14.72 7.36 -4.05
C ALA A 123 14.23 8.65 -3.34
N ALA A 124 13.24 8.52 -2.45
CA ALA A 124 12.56 9.62 -1.81
C ALA A 124 12.39 9.37 -0.31
N GLN A 125 12.28 10.45 0.46
CA GLN A 125 11.77 10.41 1.82
C GLN A 125 10.58 11.36 1.86
N TYR A 126 9.46 10.96 2.49
CA TYR A 126 8.24 11.74 2.48
C TYR A 126 7.87 12.26 3.86
N ARG A 127 7.09 11.52 4.66
CA ARG A 127 6.64 11.98 5.99
C ARG A 127 7.62 11.64 7.08
N LEU A 128 8.20 10.45 6.96
CA LEU A 128 9.07 9.87 7.96
C LEU A 128 10.48 9.85 7.39
N ASN A 129 11.28 10.87 7.67
CA ASN A 129 12.73 10.86 7.41
C ASN A 129 13.43 9.87 8.36
N LEU A 130 12.99 8.62 8.33
CA LEU A 130 13.38 7.55 9.22
C LEU A 130 14.16 6.56 8.36
N PRO A 131 15.47 6.38 8.60
CA PRO A 131 16.19 5.27 8.01
C PRO A 131 15.67 4.00 8.69
N ILE A 132 14.70 3.33 8.07
CA ILE A 132 14.16 2.07 8.59
C ILE A 132 14.98 0.96 7.95
N VAL A 133 15.93 0.42 8.71
CA VAL A 133 16.68 -0.76 8.26
C VAL A 133 15.96 -2.00 8.77
N VAL A 134 15.53 -2.85 7.84
CA VAL A 134 14.99 -4.16 8.16
C VAL A 134 16.13 -5.05 8.63
N ASP A 135 15.99 -5.60 9.82
CA ASP A 135 16.92 -6.60 10.35
C ASP A 135 16.68 -7.94 9.66
N GLU A 136 17.38 -8.15 8.54
CA GLU A 136 17.26 -9.36 7.73
C GLU A 136 17.66 -10.65 8.46
N SER A 137 18.40 -10.54 9.58
CA SER A 137 18.84 -11.72 10.34
C SER A 137 17.70 -12.43 11.07
N LYS A 138 16.56 -11.74 11.26
CA LYS A 138 15.38 -12.26 11.96
C LYS A 138 14.35 -12.90 11.04
N LEU A 139 14.61 -12.97 9.74
CA LEU A 139 13.68 -13.47 8.73
C LEU A 139 14.16 -14.80 8.15
N ASP A 140 13.25 -15.77 8.06
CA ASP A 140 13.52 -17.05 7.41
C ASP A 140 13.68 -16.86 5.90
N LYS A 141 14.71 -17.52 5.34
CA LYS A 141 14.98 -17.52 3.90
C LYS A 141 14.53 -18.82 3.21
N LYS A 142 14.19 -19.86 3.97
CA LYS A 142 13.92 -21.19 3.45
C LYS A 142 12.54 -21.28 2.81
N LEU A 143 11.51 -20.72 3.45
CA LEU A 143 10.12 -20.77 3.00
C LEU A 143 9.96 -20.39 1.52
N PHE A 144 10.31 -19.15 1.16
CA PHE A 144 10.09 -18.65 -0.19
C PHE A 144 11.10 -19.21 -1.19
N THR A 145 12.36 -19.43 -0.78
CA THR A 145 13.35 -20.10 -1.65
C THR A 145 12.88 -21.50 -2.08
N LYS A 146 12.30 -22.27 -1.15
CA LYS A 146 11.73 -23.60 -1.44
C LYS A 146 10.49 -23.51 -2.31
N TYR A 147 9.65 -22.49 -2.11
CA TYR A 147 8.45 -22.27 -2.91
C TYR A 147 8.78 -21.90 -4.36
N PHE A 148 9.58 -20.85 -4.58
CA PHE A 148 9.91 -20.35 -5.91
C PHE A 148 10.84 -21.26 -6.70
N SER A 149 11.61 -22.13 -6.05
CA SER A 149 12.37 -23.16 -6.78
C SER A 149 11.45 -24.17 -7.48
N LYS A 150 10.24 -24.39 -6.97
CA LYS A 150 9.21 -25.23 -7.60
C LYS A 150 8.27 -24.42 -8.48
N HIS A 151 8.08 -23.14 -8.21
CA HIS A 151 7.16 -22.24 -8.92
C HIS A 151 7.94 -21.02 -9.41
N PRO A 152 8.74 -21.15 -10.48
CA PRO A 152 9.54 -20.05 -11.01
C PRO A 152 8.64 -18.90 -11.43
N LYS A 153 9.00 -17.68 -11.02
CA LYS A 153 8.29 -16.46 -11.39
C LYS A 153 9.30 -15.39 -11.80
N ASP A 154 9.00 -14.69 -12.88
CA ASP A 154 9.84 -13.61 -13.38
C ASP A 154 9.70 -12.34 -12.52
N ASN A 155 10.70 -11.46 -12.60
CA ASN A 155 10.70 -10.14 -11.95
C ASN A 155 10.51 -10.14 -10.43
N LEU A 156 10.90 -11.22 -9.74
CA LEU A 156 10.93 -11.25 -8.28
C LEU A 156 11.96 -10.24 -7.72
N PRO A 157 11.60 -9.49 -6.66
CA PRO A 157 12.53 -8.57 -6.03
C PRO A 157 13.69 -9.31 -5.34
N HIS A 158 14.82 -8.64 -5.16
CA HIS A 158 16.04 -9.26 -4.60
C HIS A 158 15.90 -9.82 -3.17
N PHE A 159 14.84 -9.47 -2.44
CA PHE A 159 14.54 -9.94 -1.08
C PHE A 159 13.37 -10.95 -1.05
N ALA A 160 12.87 -11.40 -2.20
CA ALA A 160 11.75 -12.35 -2.29
C ALA A 160 12.02 -13.67 -1.56
N ASP A 161 13.29 -13.98 -1.24
CA ASP A 161 13.68 -15.11 -0.41
C ASP A 161 13.23 -14.97 1.06
N LYS A 162 13.10 -13.73 1.56
CA LYS A 162 12.81 -13.43 2.98
C LYS A 162 11.34 -13.06 3.23
N TYR A 163 10.78 -12.23 2.38
CA TYR A 163 9.41 -11.74 2.51
C TYR A 163 8.85 -11.32 1.15
N ILE A 164 7.53 -11.35 1.04
CA ILE A 164 6.81 -10.93 -0.16
C ILE A 164 5.91 -9.74 0.17
N ILE A 165 6.01 -8.70 -0.65
CA ILE A 165 5.13 -7.54 -0.62
C ILE A 165 4.22 -7.62 -1.84
N PHE A 166 2.95 -7.91 -1.59
CA PHE A 166 1.87 -7.74 -2.54
C PHE A 166 1.37 -6.30 -2.48
N ARG A 167 1.20 -5.67 -3.63
CA ARG A 167 0.63 -4.33 -3.74
C ARG A 167 -0.58 -4.35 -4.67
N ARG A 168 -1.53 -3.46 -4.38
CA ARG A 168 -2.70 -3.21 -5.22
C ARG A 168 -3.19 -1.78 -5.00
N GLY A 169 -3.55 -1.14 -6.08
CA GLY A 169 -4.09 0.19 -6.20
C GLY A 169 -2.99 1.24 -6.10
N PHE A 170 -3.15 2.32 -6.86
CA PHE A 170 -2.42 3.55 -6.66
C PHE A 170 -3.36 4.63 -6.14
N GLY A 171 -2.92 5.33 -5.10
CA GLY A 171 -3.61 6.46 -4.52
C GLY A 171 -2.71 7.68 -4.48
N ILE A 172 -3.25 8.81 -4.04
CA ILE A 172 -2.49 10.04 -3.86
C ILE A 172 -2.65 10.47 -2.40
N ASP A 173 -1.53 10.55 -1.69
CA ASP A 173 -1.51 11.15 -0.37
C ASP A 173 -1.09 12.62 -0.49
N GLN A 174 -1.97 13.51 -0.03
CA GLN A 174 -1.73 14.95 -0.01
C GLN A 174 -1.83 15.46 1.43
N MET A 175 -0.88 16.33 1.80
CA MET A 175 -0.92 17.01 3.09
C MET A 175 -0.66 18.49 2.91
N THR A 176 -1.59 19.32 3.40
CA THR A 176 -1.47 20.77 3.39
C THR A 176 -1.27 21.30 4.80
N ALA A 177 -0.05 21.73 5.11
CA ALA A 177 0.29 22.31 6.41
C ALA A 177 1.33 23.43 6.27
N TYR A 178 1.64 24.10 7.37
CA TYR A 178 2.62 25.20 7.37
C TYR A 178 4.06 24.71 7.20
N PHE A 179 4.40 23.51 7.69
CA PHE A 179 5.72 22.87 7.58
C PHE A 179 6.92 23.79 7.92
N ILE A 180 6.75 24.76 8.82
CA ILE A 180 7.72 25.84 9.09
C ILE A 180 9.11 25.28 9.44
N LYS A 181 9.17 24.30 10.35
CA LYS A 181 10.43 23.65 10.75
C LYS A 181 11.16 23.01 9.57
N HIS A 182 10.44 22.33 8.68
CA HIS A 182 11.01 21.69 7.50
C HIS A 182 11.52 22.73 6.50
N LYS A 183 10.72 23.77 6.21
CA LYS A 183 11.13 24.87 5.31
C LYS A 183 12.39 25.58 5.79
N ILE A 184 12.48 25.90 7.08
CA ILE A 184 13.67 26.51 7.68
C ILE A 184 14.88 25.57 7.53
N ASN A 185 14.72 24.28 7.85
CA ASN A 185 15.79 23.30 7.69
C ASN A 185 16.26 23.18 6.24
N THR A 186 15.35 23.19 5.26
CA THR A 186 15.70 23.16 3.83
C THR A 186 16.51 24.39 3.43
N ILE A 187 16.15 25.59 3.91
CA ILE A 187 16.90 26.83 3.65
C ILE A 187 18.29 26.77 4.27
N ILE A 188 18.39 26.36 5.54
CA ILE A 188 19.67 26.19 6.23
C ILE A 188 20.53 25.18 5.46
N MET A 189 19.98 24.05 5.01
CA MET A 189 20.73 23.05 4.25
C MET A 189 21.22 23.58 2.91
N ARG A 190 20.39 24.34 2.17
CA ARG A 190 20.80 25.00 0.91
C ARG A 190 21.93 26.01 1.14
N LEU A 191 21.83 26.81 2.21
CA LEU A 191 22.86 27.77 2.59
C LEU A 191 24.15 27.07 3.03
N TRP A 192 24.03 26.01 3.83
CA TRP A 192 25.17 25.21 4.31
C TRP A 192 25.90 24.54 3.15
N MET A 193 25.17 23.97 2.19
CA MET A 193 25.75 23.41 0.96
C MET A 193 26.47 24.48 0.12
N LEU A 194 25.94 25.70 0.08
CA LEU A 194 26.59 26.83 -0.60
C LEU A 194 27.88 27.23 0.11
N ILE A 195 27.85 27.37 1.44
CA ILE A 195 29.03 27.67 2.27
C ILE A 195 30.11 26.60 2.07
N LEU A 196 29.76 25.32 2.15
CA LEU A 196 30.69 24.20 1.96
C LEU A 196 31.25 24.11 0.53
N THR A 197 30.47 24.55 -0.45
CA THR A 197 30.93 24.62 -1.84
C THR A 197 31.95 25.74 -2.03
N ILE A 198 31.75 26.88 -1.37
CA ILE A 198 32.68 28.02 -1.42
C ILE A 198 33.97 27.72 -0.64
N THR A 199 33.87 27.08 0.53
CA THR A 199 35.03 26.79 1.39
C THR A 199 35.81 25.54 0.97
N GLY A 200 35.35 24.80 -0.04
CA GLY A 200 36.04 23.61 -0.56
C GLY A 200 35.98 22.36 0.33
N LEU A 201 35.35 22.41 1.50
CA LEU A 201 35.24 21.29 2.46
C LEU A 201 34.17 20.26 2.10
N LYS A 202 33.76 20.14 0.83
CA LYS A 202 32.79 19.12 0.37
C LYS A 202 33.18 17.70 0.80
N TRP A 203 34.48 17.40 0.86
CA TRP A 203 35.00 16.07 1.20
C TRP A 203 34.60 15.59 2.62
N LEU A 204 34.35 16.50 3.58
CA LEU A 204 33.98 16.13 4.96
C LEU A 204 32.58 15.53 5.12
N LEU A 205 31.67 15.74 4.15
CA LEU A 205 30.28 15.25 4.22
C LEU A 205 29.99 14.09 3.26
N PHE A 206 30.83 13.86 2.25
CA PHE A 206 30.58 12.86 1.20
C PHE A 206 31.47 11.62 1.31
N ARG A 207 31.57 11.02 2.50
CA ARG A 207 31.96 9.60 2.60
C ARG A 207 30.71 8.72 2.46
N LYS A 208 30.04 8.79 1.31
CA LYS A 208 28.92 7.86 1.02
C LYS A 208 29.49 6.46 0.79
N LYS A 209 29.03 5.48 1.57
CA LYS A 209 29.14 4.07 1.18
C LYS A 209 28.51 3.94 -0.22
N LYS A 210 29.30 3.43 -1.16
CA LYS A 210 28.91 3.22 -2.56
C LYS A 210 27.92 2.05 -2.60
N LYS A 211 26.64 2.27 -2.22
CA LYS A 211 25.57 1.35 -2.63
C LYS A 211 25.53 1.44 -4.16
N ARG A 212 25.68 0.30 -4.84
CA ARG A 212 25.57 0.19 -6.31
C ARG A 212 24.23 0.80 -6.72
N ARG A 213 24.25 2.04 -7.17
CA ARG A 213 23.14 2.63 -7.93
C ARG A 213 23.25 2.02 -9.32
N ARG A 214 22.23 1.28 -9.76
CA ARG A 214 22.04 1.12 -11.20
C ARG A 214 21.76 2.53 -11.76
N PRO A 215 22.32 2.90 -12.92
CA PRO A 215 22.02 4.18 -13.53
C PRO A 215 20.51 4.25 -13.76
N GLN A 216 19.86 5.28 -13.22
CA GLN A 216 18.60 5.73 -13.81
C GLN A 216 18.95 6.16 -15.23
N GLN A 217 18.41 5.48 -16.23
CA GLN A 217 18.29 6.10 -17.53
C GLN A 217 17.43 7.35 -17.33
N PRO A 218 17.94 8.55 -17.64
CA PRO A 218 17.04 9.66 -17.89
C PRO A 218 16.21 9.22 -19.09
N ILE A 219 14.90 9.09 -18.91
CA ILE A 219 13.98 9.04 -20.04
C ILE A 219 14.01 10.46 -20.61
N ASP A 220 14.99 10.72 -21.48
CA ASP A 220 14.84 11.71 -22.51
C ASP A 220 13.62 11.24 -23.31
N GLY A 221 12.59 12.06 -23.35
CA GLY A 221 11.41 11.76 -24.16
C GLY A 221 11.87 11.65 -25.61
N ASP A 222 11.81 10.42 -26.13
CA ASP A 222 11.70 10.02 -27.53
C ASP A 222 11.84 8.48 -27.62
N ASP A 223 11.21 7.72 -26.71
CA ASP A 223 10.94 6.29 -26.93
C ASP A 223 9.47 6.19 -27.35
N GLU A 224 9.26 6.14 -28.67
CA GLU A 224 7.99 5.91 -29.37
C GLU A 224 7.51 4.45 -29.17
N ASP A 225 7.35 4.03 -27.91
CA ASP A 225 6.42 2.96 -27.54
C ASP A 225 5.34 3.64 -26.69
N ASP A 226 4.41 4.30 -27.39
CA ASP A 226 3.19 4.89 -26.84
C ASP A 226 2.30 3.77 -26.27
N ASP A 227 2.55 3.35 -25.03
CA ASP A 227 1.44 2.90 -24.19
C ASP A 227 0.68 4.18 -23.79
N GLU A 228 -0.28 4.59 -24.63
CA GLU A 228 -1.09 5.83 -24.51
C GLU A 228 -1.87 5.98 -23.19
N ASP A 229 -1.73 5.03 -22.26
CA ASP A 229 -2.65 4.79 -21.15
C ASP A 229 -2.05 4.82 -19.74
N ASP A 230 -0.76 5.09 -19.56
CA ASP A 230 -0.17 5.07 -18.22
C ASP A 230 -0.55 6.25 -17.31
N LEU A 231 -0.70 5.96 -16.01
CA LEU A 231 -1.06 6.92 -14.98
C LEU A 231 0.18 7.73 -14.55
N PHE A 232 0.20 9.02 -14.87
CA PHE A 232 1.28 9.93 -14.48
C PHE A 232 0.94 10.71 -13.21
N VAL A 233 1.65 10.45 -12.11
CA VAL A 233 1.45 11.16 -10.84
C VAL A 233 2.64 12.06 -10.52
N GLU A 234 2.36 13.35 -10.27
CA GLU A 234 3.37 14.33 -9.85
C GLU A 234 3.70 14.21 -8.36
N ARG A 235 4.98 14.06 -8.03
CA ARG A 235 5.53 14.18 -6.67
C ARG A 235 5.84 15.63 -6.36
N ILE A 236 5.21 16.16 -5.32
CA ILE A 236 5.40 17.55 -4.89
C ILE A 236 6.14 17.54 -3.55
N ARG A 237 7.40 18.00 -3.52
CA ARG A 237 8.29 17.94 -2.34
C ARG A 237 8.78 19.30 -1.88
N ILE A 238 8.89 19.50 -0.56
CA ILE A 238 9.41 20.74 0.02
C ILE A 238 10.86 21.00 -0.37
N GLU A 239 11.70 19.96 -0.47
CA GLU A 239 13.12 20.09 -0.81
C GLU A 239 13.35 20.64 -2.22
N LYS A 240 12.43 20.38 -3.15
CA LYS A 240 12.49 20.82 -4.54
C LYS A 240 11.68 22.11 -4.81
N MET A 241 10.91 22.59 -3.83
CA MET A 241 10.09 23.80 -4.00
C MET A 241 10.92 25.10 -3.98
N PRO A 242 10.49 26.13 -4.73
CA PRO A 242 10.99 27.49 -4.56
C PRO A 242 10.46 28.07 -3.23
N LEU A 243 11.34 28.15 -2.24
CA LEU A 243 11.03 28.74 -0.94
C LEU A 243 11.28 30.24 -1.01
N SER A 244 10.21 31.04 -0.97
CA SER A 244 10.23 32.50 -0.80
C SER A 244 9.78 32.87 0.61
N PHE A 245 10.14 34.05 1.11
CA PHE A 245 9.74 34.54 2.45
C PHE A 245 8.22 34.47 2.68
N SER A 246 7.41 34.79 1.66
CA SER A 246 5.95 34.66 1.73
C SER A 246 5.48 33.19 1.82
N ASN A 247 6.15 32.27 1.11
CA ASN A 247 5.83 30.83 1.12
C ASN A 247 6.33 30.12 2.39
N LEU A 248 7.20 30.76 3.18
CA LEU A 248 7.76 30.22 4.41
C LEU A 248 6.71 30.16 5.51
N PHE A 249 5.86 31.20 5.60
CA PHE A 249 4.77 31.31 6.56
C PHE A 249 3.41 30.86 6.00
N GLY A 250 3.29 30.65 4.68
CA GLY A 250 2.07 30.12 4.04
C GLY A 250 1.91 28.60 4.18
N LYS A 251 0.70 28.10 3.99
CA LYS A 251 0.46 26.65 3.86
C LYS A 251 1.06 26.13 2.54
N VAL A 252 1.62 24.93 2.56
CA VAL A 252 2.17 24.24 1.39
C VAL A 252 1.61 22.84 1.34
N THR A 253 1.26 22.39 0.13
CA THR A 253 0.79 21.03 -0.13
C THR A 253 1.97 20.17 -0.58
N ILE A 254 2.20 19.07 0.12
CA ILE A 254 3.12 17.99 -0.29
C ILE A 254 2.26 16.87 -0.85
N GLN A 255 2.76 16.19 -1.89
CA GLN A 255 2.06 15.09 -2.54
C GLN A 255 3.03 13.95 -2.83
N GLU A 256 2.60 12.73 -2.51
CA GLU A 256 3.31 11.49 -2.80
C GLU A 256 2.32 10.41 -3.26
N PRO A 257 2.62 9.65 -4.32
CA PRO A 257 1.82 8.48 -4.67
C PRO A 257 1.87 7.44 -3.54
N THR A 258 0.74 6.76 -3.32
CA THR A 258 0.62 5.67 -2.35
C THR A 258 0.29 4.38 -3.05
N PHE A 259 0.73 3.27 -2.48
CA PHE A 259 0.04 2.00 -2.70
C PHE A 259 -1.27 2.01 -1.88
N ASP A 260 -2.41 1.84 -2.54
CA ASP A 260 -3.72 1.83 -1.85
C ASP A 260 -3.81 0.67 -0.87
N ARG A 261 -3.30 -0.51 -1.26
CA ARG A 261 -3.27 -1.73 -0.46
C ARG A 261 -1.91 -2.38 -0.56
N ILE A 262 -1.41 -2.82 0.59
CA ILE A 262 -0.20 -3.63 0.68
C ILE A 262 -0.46 -4.82 1.59
N ILE A 263 -0.06 -6.01 1.15
CA ILE A 263 -0.02 -7.20 2.00
C ILE A 263 1.39 -7.73 2.07
N VAL A 264 1.89 -7.90 3.30
CA VAL A 264 3.21 -8.46 3.55
C VAL A 264 3.09 -9.83 4.17
N VAL A 265 3.79 -10.78 3.55
CA VAL A 265 3.89 -12.16 4.01
C VAL A 265 5.33 -12.46 4.35
N TYR A 266 5.59 -12.90 5.57
CA TYR A 266 6.92 -13.26 6.03
C TYR A 266 6.89 -14.35 7.10
N ARG A 267 8.03 -15.01 7.30
CA ARG A 267 8.28 -15.93 8.41
C ARG A 267 9.47 -15.43 9.22
N ARG A 268 9.39 -15.56 10.54
CA ARG A 268 10.52 -15.24 11.43
C ARG A 268 11.48 -16.42 11.47
N GLU A 269 12.77 -16.11 11.57
CA GLU A 269 13.79 -17.13 11.83
C GLU A 269 13.52 -17.78 13.20
N SER A 270 13.55 -19.10 13.26
CA SER A 270 13.37 -19.84 14.52
C SER A 270 14.55 -19.55 15.45
N SER A 271 14.28 -19.17 16.69
CA SER A 271 15.33 -18.99 17.69
C SER A 271 16.00 -20.33 17.99
N SER A 272 17.33 -20.37 18.03
CA SER A 272 18.16 -21.59 18.16
C SER A 272 17.81 -22.52 19.34
N ASP A 273 17.11 -22.02 20.37
CA ASP A 273 16.69 -22.79 21.55
C ASP A 273 15.34 -23.51 21.39
N LYS A 274 14.55 -23.18 20.36
CA LYS A 274 13.31 -23.89 20.03
C LYS A 274 13.52 -24.60 18.69
N LYS A 275 13.38 -25.93 18.71
CA LYS A 275 13.53 -26.80 17.54
C LYS A 275 12.66 -26.32 16.36
N GLU A 276 12.91 -26.91 15.19
CA GLU A 276 12.29 -26.72 13.85
C GLU A 276 10.74 -26.69 13.76
N THR A 277 10.03 -26.58 14.88
CA THR A 277 8.58 -26.64 15.02
C THR A 277 7.89 -25.30 14.77
N GLU A 278 8.55 -24.14 14.95
CA GLU A 278 7.91 -22.84 14.71
C GLU A 278 7.78 -22.56 13.20
N ARG A 279 6.67 -23.01 12.59
CA ARG A 279 6.34 -22.81 11.16
C ARG A 279 5.46 -21.58 10.90
N ASN A 280 5.38 -20.69 11.90
CA ASN A 280 4.51 -19.54 11.93
C ASN A 280 4.71 -18.59 10.74
N MET A 281 3.61 -18.20 10.10
CA MET A 281 3.58 -17.27 8.97
C MET A 281 2.82 -16.02 9.38
N TYR A 282 3.39 -14.86 9.08
CA TYR A 282 2.80 -13.57 9.37
C TYR A 282 2.27 -12.97 8.09
N VAL A 283 0.98 -12.63 8.08
CA VAL A 283 0.31 -11.92 7.00
C VAL A 283 -0.18 -10.59 7.57
N LYS A 284 0.15 -9.46 6.95
CA LYS A 284 -0.29 -8.13 7.41
C LYS A 284 -0.84 -7.32 6.26
N HIS A 285 -1.99 -6.68 6.46
CA HIS A 285 -2.65 -5.84 5.47
C HIS A 285 -2.56 -4.37 5.87
N PHE A 286 -2.14 -3.52 4.95
CA PHE A 286 -2.01 -2.09 5.11
C PHE A 286 -2.77 -1.33 4.02
N LYS A 287 -3.19 -0.10 4.33
CA LYS A 287 -3.90 0.79 3.40
C LYS A 287 -3.19 2.15 3.26
N GLY A 288 -3.08 2.63 2.02
CA GLY A 288 -2.66 3.99 1.71
C GLY A 288 -1.25 4.30 2.22
N ILE A 289 -0.30 3.44 1.89
CA ILE A 289 1.11 3.58 2.28
C ILE A 289 1.81 4.43 1.21
N PRO A 290 2.39 5.59 1.57
CA PRO A 290 3.22 6.38 0.64
C PRO A 290 4.37 5.53 0.10
N MET A 291 4.60 5.57 -1.21
CA MET A 291 5.67 4.78 -1.82
C MET A 291 7.02 5.09 -1.17
N ALA A 292 7.31 6.37 -0.91
CA ALA A 292 8.53 6.80 -0.23
C ALA A 292 8.71 6.26 1.20
N ASP A 293 7.62 5.85 1.86
CA ASP A 293 7.62 5.36 3.24
C ASP A 293 7.29 3.85 3.29
N MET A 294 7.45 3.10 2.18
CA MET A 294 7.13 1.66 2.11
C MET A 294 7.87 0.81 3.15
N GLU A 295 9.04 1.25 3.61
CA GLU A 295 9.81 0.58 4.67
C GLU A 295 8.99 0.44 5.98
N ILE A 296 8.00 1.30 6.22
CA ILE A 296 7.14 1.26 7.40
C ILE A 296 6.41 -0.09 7.55
N VAL A 297 6.03 -0.69 6.42
CA VAL A 297 5.29 -1.94 6.33
C VAL A 297 6.14 -3.12 6.82
N LEU A 298 7.47 -2.97 6.72
CA LEU A 298 8.46 -3.96 7.14
C LEU A 298 8.86 -3.80 8.61
N VAL A 299 8.39 -2.76 9.30
CA VAL A 299 8.59 -2.58 10.74
C VAL A 299 7.62 -3.47 11.50
N SER A 300 7.95 -4.75 11.64
CA SER A 300 7.19 -5.64 12.51
C SER A 300 7.70 -5.58 13.96
N GLU A 301 6.96 -4.87 14.81
CA GLU A 301 6.64 -5.17 16.23
C GLU A 301 7.79 -5.30 17.26
N LYS A 302 9.03 -5.53 16.85
CA LYS A 302 10.22 -5.61 17.72
C LYS A 302 11.52 -5.44 16.95
N THR A 303 11.48 -4.71 15.84
CA THR A 303 12.73 -4.23 15.24
C THR A 303 13.28 -3.22 16.25
N GLU A 304 14.34 -3.58 16.95
CA GLU A 304 15.23 -2.60 17.53
C GLU A 304 15.57 -1.66 16.39
N ILE A 305 14.95 -0.49 16.40
CA ILE A 305 15.33 0.59 15.50
C ILE A 305 16.77 0.84 15.90
N GLU A 306 17.73 0.29 15.15
CA GLU A 306 19.09 0.77 15.22
C GLU A 306 19.02 2.14 14.56
N PRO A 307 19.02 3.26 15.31
CA PRO A 307 19.12 4.54 14.66
C PRO A 307 20.45 4.51 13.90
N GLU A 308 20.42 4.55 12.56
CA GLU A 308 21.62 4.75 11.74
C GLU A 308 22.36 6.05 12.17
N LYS A 309 21.71 6.90 12.95
CA LYS A 309 22.33 7.90 13.82
C LYS A 309 23.06 7.27 15.03
N LYS A 310 23.96 6.30 14.80
CA LYS A 310 25.00 5.92 15.77
C LYS A 310 26.00 7.08 16.02
N ASN A 311 25.93 8.14 15.22
CA ASN A 311 26.56 9.43 15.51
C ASN A 311 25.48 10.48 15.83
N PRO A 312 25.56 11.18 16.98
CA PRO A 312 24.79 12.39 17.24
C PRO A 312 25.35 13.52 16.37
N GLY A 313 25.21 13.41 15.05
CA GLY A 313 25.45 14.51 14.15
C GLY A 313 24.47 15.61 14.50
N LEU A 314 24.98 16.74 15.00
CA LEU A 314 24.19 17.95 15.19
C LEU A 314 23.44 18.24 13.89
N THR A 315 22.12 18.45 13.97
CA THR A 315 21.38 18.91 12.79
C THR A 315 21.98 20.24 12.34
N PRO A 316 21.87 20.65 11.06
CA PRO A 316 22.39 21.94 10.61
C PRO A 316 21.90 23.12 11.50
N MET A 317 20.69 23.03 12.02
CA MET A 317 20.14 23.99 12.99
C MET A 317 20.87 23.96 14.34
N ASP A 318 21.27 22.79 14.82
CA ASP A 318 22.03 22.68 16.07
C ASP A 318 23.48 23.15 15.90
N TRP A 319 24.07 22.99 14.71
CA TRP A 319 25.34 23.63 14.33
C TRP A 319 25.22 25.15 14.33
N VAL A 320 24.15 25.71 13.77
CA VAL A 320 23.90 27.16 13.83
C VAL A 320 23.75 27.63 15.27
N LYS A 321 22.95 26.95 16.10
CA LYS A 321 22.81 27.29 17.52
C LYS A 321 24.13 27.20 18.29
N PHE A 322 24.94 26.18 17.99
CA PHE A 322 26.26 26.01 18.59
C PHE A 322 27.23 27.12 18.16
N LEU A 323 27.25 27.50 16.88
CA LEU A 323 28.06 28.62 16.39
C LEU A 323 27.63 29.95 17.03
N VAL A 324 26.33 30.20 17.12
CA VAL A 324 25.81 31.41 17.78
C VAL A 324 26.17 31.43 19.26
N SER A 325 26.02 30.32 19.99
CA SER A 325 26.38 30.26 21.41
C SER A 325 27.88 30.36 21.63
N ALA A 326 28.70 29.75 20.77
CA ALA A 326 30.16 29.87 20.81
C ALA A 326 30.62 31.31 20.51
N LEU A 327 30.01 31.99 19.54
CA LEU A 327 30.31 33.40 19.23
C LEU A 327 29.94 34.32 20.40
N ILE A 328 28.78 34.13 21.03
CA ILE A 328 28.36 34.88 22.21
C ILE A 328 29.31 34.61 23.39
N GLY A 329 29.68 33.34 23.61
CA GLY A 329 30.64 32.95 24.63
C GLY A 329 32.02 33.59 24.42
N LEU A 330 32.52 33.55 23.19
CA LEU A 330 33.80 34.17 22.83
C LEU A 330 33.77 35.69 22.98
N ALA A 331 32.69 36.35 22.53
CA ALA A 331 32.51 37.80 22.71
C ALA A 331 32.49 38.20 24.20
N THR A 332 31.86 37.36 25.05
CA THR A 332 31.85 37.56 26.51
C THR A 332 33.25 37.42 27.10
N VAL A 333 34.04 36.42 26.67
CA VAL A 333 35.43 36.23 27.11
C VAL A 333 36.32 37.40 26.67
N VAL A 334 36.25 37.81 25.40
CA VAL A 334 37.04 38.93 24.86
C VAL A 334 36.66 40.26 25.54
N GLY A 335 35.37 40.50 25.79
CA GLY A 335 34.89 41.64 26.57
C GLY A 335 35.41 41.63 28.01
N SER A 336 35.48 40.45 28.63
CA SER A 336 36.04 40.30 29.99
C SER A 336 37.56 40.47 30.06
N LEU A 337 38.29 40.15 28.98
CA LEU A 337 39.74 40.37 28.87
C LEU A 337 40.13 41.85 28.72
N SER A 338 39.17 42.72 28.35
CA SER A 338 39.37 44.18 28.38
C SER A 338 39.34 44.74 29.81
N VAL A 339 38.98 43.91 30.79
CA VAL A 339 39.01 44.23 32.23
C VAL A 339 40.20 43.49 32.85
N LYS A 340 41.07 44.21 33.59
CA LYS A 340 42.39 43.73 34.07
C LYS A 340 42.41 42.48 34.97
N LYS A 341 41.30 41.82 35.25
CA LYS A 341 41.24 40.58 36.04
C LYS A 341 40.28 39.60 35.38
N VAL A 342 40.82 38.48 34.90
CA VAL A 342 40.03 37.32 34.48
C VAL A 342 39.38 36.73 35.73
N ASP A 343 38.06 36.85 35.82
CA ASP A 343 37.30 36.30 36.95
C ASP A 343 37.08 34.79 36.73
N ILE A 344 37.63 33.96 37.64
CA ILE A 344 37.48 32.50 37.64
C ILE A 344 35.99 32.08 37.62
N ARG A 345 35.10 32.93 38.15
CA ARG A 345 33.64 32.72 38.11
C ARG A 345 33.09 32.71 36.68
N VAL A 346 33.67 33.49 35.76
CA VAL A 346 33.25 33.55 34.35
C VAL A 346 33.65 32.26 33.63
N ILE A 347 34.85 31.74 33.87
CA ILE A 347 35.31 30.47 33.31
C ILE A 347 34.42 29.32 33.79
N PHE A 348 34.10 29.29 35.10
CA PHE A 348 33.19 28.29 35.66
C PHE A 348 31.79 28.39 35.04
N ALA A 349 31.23 29.61 34.89
CA ALA A 349 29.94 29.82 34.25
C ALA A 349 29.90 29.33 32.79
N ILE A 350 30.97 29.54 32.02
CA ILE A 350 31.08 29.03 30.64
C ILE A 350 31.16 27.50 30.66
N LEU A 351 31.98 26.90 31.52
CA LEU A 351 32.13 25.45 31.61
C LEU A 351 30.82 24.76 32.01
N THR A 352 30.12 25.29 33.02
CA THR A 352 28.79 24.82 33.43
C THR A 352 27.77 24.99 32.32
N SER A 353 27.82 26.08 31.55
CA SER A 353 26.91 26.31 30.42
C SER A 353 27.12 25.32 29.28
N VAL A 354 28.39 25.03 28.93
CA VAL A 354 28.74 24.02 27.93
C VAL A 354 28.33 22.63 28.41
N GLY A 355 28.64 22.27 29.65
CA GLY A 355 28.24 20.99 30.24
C GLY A 355 26.72 20.80 30.27
N GLY A 356 25.98 21.84 30.68
CA GLY A 356 24.52 21.86 30.66
C GLY A 356 23.95 21.73 29.24
N TYR A 357 24.58 22.34 28.24
CA TYR A 357 24.18 22.19 26.83
C TYR A 357 24.42 20.76 26.32
N CYS A 358 25.54 20.12 26.69
CA CYS A 358 25.80 18.73 26.35
C CYS A 358 24.73 17.79 26.95
N VAL A 359 24.41 17.96 28.24
CA VAL A 359 23.36 17.20 28.93
C VAL A 359 21.99 17.44 28.28
N LYS A 360 21.63 18.70 28.01
CA LYS A 360 20.40 19.04 27.30
C LYS A 360 20.34 18.40 25.92
N THR A 361 21.43 18.42 25.16
CA THR A 361 21.51 17.81 23.82
C THR A 361 21.30 16.31 23.90
N TYR A 362 21.92 15.64 24.88
CA TYR A 362 21.73 14.21 25.13
C TYR A 362 20.28 13.86 25.48
N PHE A 363 19.67 14.54 26.45
CA PHE A 363 18.26 14.30 26.81
C PHE A 363 17.30 14.64 25.67
N THR A 364 17.58 15.70 24.91
CA THR A 364 16.79 16.06 23.72
C THR A 364 16.89 14.96 22.67
N PHE A 365 18.07 14.37 22.48
CA PHE A 365 18.25 13.24 21.58
C PHE A 365 17.45 12.02 22.03
N GLN A 366 17.51 11.66 23.31
CA GLN A 366 16.71 10.56 23.89
C GLN A 366 15.20 10.79 23.72
N SER A 367 14.71 11.99 24.05
CA SER A 367 13.31 12.35 23.86
C SER A 367 12.88 12.29 22.39
N ASN A 368 13.73 12.75 21.47
CA ASN A 368 13.48 12.62 20.04
C ASN A 368 13.39 11.15 19.61
N LEU A 369 14.26 10.26 20.12
CA LEU A 369 14.20 8.82 19.85
C LEU A 369 12.87 8.19 20.27
N VAL A 370 12.39 8.50 21.48
CA VAL A 370 11.09 8.00 21.97
C VAL A 370 9.94 8.54 21.12
N SER A 371 9.96 9.84 20.79
CA SER A 371 8.97 10.41 19.88
C SER A 371 9.02 9.79 18.49
N TYR A 372 10.21 9.44 17.97
CA TYR A 372 10.34 8.72 16.70
C TYR A 372 9.69 7.34 16.76
N GLN A 373 9.95 6.57 17.82
CA GLN A 373 9.33 5.26 18.00
C GLN A 373 7.81 5.36 18.05
N SER A 374 7.28 6.30 18.85
CA SER A 374 5.84 6.54 18.95
C SER A 374 5.20 6.89 17.61
N LEU A 375 5.85 7.72 16.78
CA LEU A 375 5.32 8.11 15.46
C LEU A 375 5.29 6.94 14.47
N ILE A 376 6.32 6.08 14.47
CA ILE A 376 6.32 4.86 13.65
C ILE A 376 5.20 3.94 14.11
N THR A 377 5.11 3.64 15.40
CA THR A 377 4.11 2.74 15.95
C THR A 377 2.69 3.24 15.65
N GLN A 378 2.44 4.53 15.84
CA GLN A 378 1.15 5.13 15.52
C GLN A 378 0.87 5.06 14.01
N SER A 379 1.86 5.40 13.17
CA SER A 379 1.68 5.36 11.72
C SER A 379 1.51 3.93 11.17
N VAL A 380 2.15 2.92 11.77
CA VAL A 380 1.92 1.50 11.45
C VAL A 380 0.50 1.12 11.86
N TYR A 381 0.09 1.47 13.08
CA TYR A 381 -1.23 1.14 13.62
C TYR A 381 -2.37 1.78 12.79
N ASP A 382 -2.27 3.08 12.50
CA ASP A 382 -3.29 3.83 11.74
C ASP A 382 -3.41 3.34 10.29
N LYS A 383 -2.35 2.75 9.75
CA LYS A 383 -2.29 2.27 8.35
C LYS A 383 -2.50 0.77 8.22
N GLN A 384 -2.35 0.00 9.30
CA GLN A 384 -2.60 -1.44 9.30
C GLN A 384 -4.11 -1.68 9.35
N LEU A 385 -4.64 -2.28 8.29
CA LEU A 385 -6.05 -2.63 8.19
C LEU A 385 -6.37 -3.89 9.01
N ASP A 386 -5.53 -4.92 8.89
CA ASP A 386 -5.73 -6.19 9.57
C ASP A 386 -4.42 -7.01 9.65
N SER A 387 -4.46 -8.16 10.32
CA SER A 387 -3.38 -9.15 10.37
C SER A 387 -3.88 -10.58 10.44
N GLY A 388 -3.06 -11.49 9.92
CA GLY A 388 -3.27 -12.93 9.93
C GLY A 388 -4.61 -13.33 9.33
N ARG A 389 -5.43 -14.02 10.14
CA ARG A 389 -6.72 -14.57 9.71
C ARG A 389 -7.67 -13.50 9.19
N GLY A 390 -7.70 -12.32 9.81
CA GLY A 390 -8.56 -11.22 9.39
C GLY A 390 -8.19 -10.68 8.01
N THR A 391 -6.88 -10.59 7.70
CA THR A 391 -6.39 -10.23 6.36
C THR A 391 -6.90 -11.20 5.29
N LEU A 392 -6.84 -12.51 5.56
CA LEU A 392 -7.28 -13.53 4.60
C LEU A 392 -8.80 -13.47 4.36
N LEU A 393 -9.60 -13.29 5.41
CA LEU A 393 -11.06 -13.10 5.27
C LEU A 393 -11.39 -11.87 4.43
N HIS A 394 -10.68 -10.77 4.67
CA HIS A 394 -10.86 -9.55 3.90
C HIS A 394 -10.50 -9.76 2.43
N LEU A 395 -9.38 -10.43 2.13
CA LEU A 395 -8.99 -10.79 0.78
C LEU A 395 -10.04 -11.65 0.06
N CYS A 396 -10.57 -12.67 0.75
CA CYS A 396 -11.62 -13.53 0.21
C CYS A 396 -12.85 -12.73 -0.22
N ASP A 397 -13.32 -11.80 0.63
CA ASP A 397 -14.44 -10.95 0.26
C ASP A 397 -14.08 -10.00 -0.89
N GLU A 398 -12.86 -9.45 -0.92
CA GLU A 398 -12.38 -8.61 -2.01
C GLU A 398 -12.33 -9.32 -3.37
N VAL A 399 -11.88 -10.58 -3.43
CA VAL A 399 -11.96 -11.41 -4.66
C VAL A 399 -13.40 -11.42 -5.14
N ILE A 400 -14.33 -11.85 -4.28
CA ILE A 400 -15.75 -11.97 -4.66
C ILE A 400 -16.29 -10.64 -5.15
N GLN A 401 -15.99 -9.53 -4.45
CA GLN A 401 -16.50 -8.22 -4.86
C GLN A 401 -15.93 -7.76 -6.21
N GLN A 402 -14.67 -8.01 -6.54
CA GLN A 402 -14.13 -7.65 -7.88
C GLN A 402 -14.76 -8.50 -8.97
N GLU A 403 -14.77 -9.82 -8.76
CA GLU A 403 -15.32 -10.81 -9.70
C GLU A 403 -16.79 -10.54 -10.04
N VAL A 404 -17.59 -10.20 -9.03
CA VAL A 404 -19.00 -9.86 -9.22
C VAL A 404 -19.15 -8.56 -10.02
N LYS A 405 -18.30 -7.55 -9.81
CA LYS A 405 -18.37 -6.29 -10.57
C LYS A 405 -18.05 -6.55 -12.05
N GLU A 406 -16.99 -7.29 -12.33
CA GLU A 406 -16.56 -7.63 -13.69
C GLU A 406 -17.66 -8.42 -14.43
N VAL A 407 -18.27 -9.41 -13.77
CA VAL A 407 -19.40 -10.17 -14.32
C VAL A 407 -20.62 -9.28 -14.61
N ILE A 408 -21.00 -8.40 -13.67
CA ILE A 408 -22.15 -7.50 -13.84
C ILE A 408 -21.92 -6.53 -15.01
N ILE A 409 -20.73 -5.91 -15.07
CA ILE A 409 -20.39 -4.93 -16.11
C ILE A 409 -20.33 -5.60 -17.49
N SER A 410 -19.66 -6.75 -17.60
CA SER A 410 -19.55 -7.50 -18.86
C SER A 410 -20.92 -7.93 -19.38
N PHE A 411 -21.78 -8.45 -18.51
CA PHE A 411 -23.12 -8.88 -18.89
C PHE A 411 -24.00 -7.70 -19.30
N PHE A 412 -23.90 -6.57 -18.60
CA PHE A 412 -24.63 -5.36 -18.95
C PHE A 412 -24.26 -4.85 -20.36
N ILE A 413 -22.96 -4.82 -20.70
CA ILE A 413 -22.50 -4.42 -22.04
C ILE A 413 -23.04 -5.35 -23.12
N LEU A 414 -23.05 -6.67 -22.88
CA LEU A 414 -23.59 -7.64 -23.84
C LEU A 414 -25.10 -7.46 -24.08
N ILE A 415 -25.87 -7.04 -23.05
CA ILE A 415 -27.29 -6.72 -23.20
C ILE A 415 -27.49 -5.41 -23.96
N GLU A 416 -26.76 -4.36 -23.61
CA GLU A 416 -26.97 -3.01 -24.18
C GLU A 416 -26.44 -2.89 -25.61
N GLN A 417 -25.29 -3.50 -25.90
CA GLN A 417 -24.54 -3.31 -27.15
C GLN A 417 -24.47 -4.58 -28.02
N GLY A 418 -25.08 -5.67 -27.57
CA GLY A 418 -25.14 -6.94 -28.29
C GLY A 418 -23.80 -7.68 -28.34
N GLU A 419 -23.63 -8.48 -29.38
CA GLU A 419 -22.46 -9.34 -29.53
C GLU A 419 -21.14 -8.58 -29.60
N ALA A 420 -20.11 -9.14 -28.97
CA ALA A 420 -18.78 -8.57 -28.94
C ALA A 420 -17.72 -9.66 -28.98
N THR A 421 -16.60 -9.40 -29.65
CA THR A 421 -15.38 -10.19 -29.43
C THR A 421 -14.81 -9.90 -28.04
N ARG A 422 -13.90 -10.73 -27.55
CA ARG A 422 -13.23 -10.52 -26.27
C ARG A 422 -12.61 -9.11 -26.16
N GLN A 423 -11.85 -8.68 -27.17
CA GLN A 423 -11.18 -7.38 -27.18
C GLN A 423 -12.17 -6.21 -27.27
N GLU A 424 -13.23 -6.36 -28.06
CA GLU A 424 -14.28 -5.34 -28.12
C GLU A 424 -15.02 -5.21 -26.79
N LEU A 425 -15.32 -6.32 -26.11
CA LEU A 425 -15.99 -6.32 -24.82
C LEU A 425 -15.13 -5.62 -23.76
N ASP A 426 -13.84 -5.93 -23.73
CA ASP A 426 -12.87 -5.31 -22.83
C ASP A 426 -12.86 -3.79 -22.96
N GLY A 427 -12.66 -3.27 -24.17
CA GLY A 427 -12.68 -1.83 -24.44
C GLY A 427 -14.03 -1.18 -24.13
N ARG A 428 -15.15 -1.83 -24.46
CA ARG A 428 -16.49 -1.33 -24.12
C ARG A 428 -16.72 -1.25 -22.59
N CYS A 429 -16.19 -2.19 -21.82
CA CYS A 429 -16.24 -2.17 -20.36
C CYS A 429 -15.40 -1.03 -19.79
N GLU A 430 -14.20 -0.81 -20.31
CA GLU A 430 -13.34 0.32 -19.91
C GLU A 430 -13.98 1.67 -20.26
N ASP A 431 -14.55 1.80 -21.45
CA ASP A 431 -15.25 3.01 -21.90
C ASP A 431 -16.44 3.32 -21.00
N LEU A 432 -17.21 2.30 -20.59
CA LEU A 432 -18.31 2.47 -19.64
C LEU A 432 -17.79 2.94 -18.28
N LEU A 433 -16.71 2.34 -17.77
CA LEU A 433 -16.10 2.71 -16.49
C LEU A 433 -15.60 4.16 -16.50
N LYS A 434 -15.00 4.58 -17.60
CA LYS A 434 -14.51 5.95 -17.81
C LYS A 434 -15.65 6.95 -17.97
N ALA A 435 -16.65 6.64 -18.80
CA ALA A 435 -17.75 7.55 -19.10
C ALA A 435 -18.72 7.76 -17.92
N GLU A 436 -19.08 6.69 -17.21
CA GLU A 436 -20.07 6.75 -16.12
C GLU A 436 -19.45 7.07 -14.76
N PHE A 437 -18.22 6.62 -14.51
CA PHE A 437 -17.61 6.74 -13.18
C PHE A 437 -16.34 7.59 -13.15
N GLY A 438 -15.77 7.94 -14.31
CA GLY A 438 -14.52 8.71 -14.38
C GLY A 438 -13.28 7.90 -14.01
N GLU A 439 -13.38 6.56 -14.01
CA GLU A 439 -12.30 5.67 -13.58
C GLU A 439 -11.54 5.13 -14.79
N ASN A 440 -10.20 5.21 -14.75
CA ASN A 440 -9.33 4.73 -15.80
C ASN A 440 -8.58 3.46 -15.33
N CYS A 441 -9.27 2.33 -15.28
CA CYS A 441 -8.72 1.03 -14.88
C CYS A 441 -8.69 0.07 -16.08
N ASN A 442 -7.73 -0.86 -16.09
CA ASN A 442 -7.71 -1.95 -17.07
C ASN A 442 -8.86 -2.91 -16.73
N PHE A 443 -9.61 -3.44 -17.69
CA PHE A 443 -10.67 -4.39 -17.36
C PHE A 443 -10.17 -5.84 -17.50
N ASP A 444 -10.59 -6.75 -16.60
CA ASP A 444 -10.31 -8.18 -16.75
C ASP A 444 -11.52 -8.89 -17.35
N VAL A 445 -11.61 -8.84 -18.69
CA VAL A 445 -12.73 -9.46 -19.42
C VAL A 445 -12.69 -10.99 -19.39
N ASP A 446 -11.52 -11.60 -19.23
CA ASP A 446 -11.37 -13.06 -19.36
C ASP A 446 -12.06 -13.80 -18.24
N ASP A 447 -11.77 -13.34 -17.03
CA ASP A 447 -12.28 -13.94 -15.83
C ASP A 447 -13.79 -13.73 -15.73
N ALA A 448 -14.29 -12.59 -16.21
CA ALA A 448 -15.72 -12.32 -16.35
C ALA A 448 -16.39 -13.28 -17.34
N LEU A 449 -15.83 -13.42 -18.55
CA LEU A 449 -16.37 -14.29 -19.60
C LEU A 449 -16.44 -15.75 -19.16
N GLN A 450 -15.38 -16.28 -18.54
CA GLN A 450 -15.37 -17.65 -18.02
C GLN A 450 -16.49 -17.89 -17.00
N LYS A 451 -16.76 -16.89 -16.13
CA LYS A 451 -17.80 -16.98 -15.11
C LYS A 451 -19.19 -16.88 -15.71
N LEU A 452 -19.39 -16.00 -16.68
CA LEU A 452 -20.63 -15.90 -17.45
C LEU A 452 -20.93 -17.19 -18.25
N GLU A 453 -19.92 -17.82 -18.86
CA GLU A 453 -20.04 -19.12 -19.51
C GLU A 453 -20.38 -20.22 -18.50
N LYS A 454 -19.74 -20.21 -17.32
CA LYS A 454 -20.01 -21.16 -16.24
C LYS A 454 -21.42 -20.99 -15.66
N LEU A 455 -21.96 -19.76 -15.64
CA LEU A 455 -23.37 -19.48 -15.34
C LEU A 455 -24.31 -19.92 -16.48
N LYS A 456 -23.78 -20.25 -17.67
CA LYS A 456 -24.52 -20.62 -18.88
C LYS A 456 -25.45 -19.53 -19.41
N ILE A 457 -25.12 -18.27 -19.14
CA ILE A 457 -25.92 -17.11 -19.59
C ILE A 457 -25.30 -16.40 -20.80
N ILE A 458 -24.11 -16.84 -21.22
CA ILE A 458 -23.50 -16.45 -22.49
C ILE A 458 -23.07 -17.67 -23.28
N SER A 459 -22.90 -17.47 -24.59
CA SER A 459 -22.37 -18.46 -25.53
C SER A 459 -21.37 -17.80 -26.48
N LYS A 460 -20.39 -18.57 -26.94
CA LYS A 460 -19.40 -18.15 -27.92
C LYS A 460 -19.76 -18.73 -29.29
N ASP A 461 -19.79 -17.89 -30.31
CA ASP A 461 -20.01 -18.33 -31.70
C ASP A 461 -18.71 -18.86 -32.35
N ASP A 462 -18.84 -19.43 -33.55
CA ASP A 462 -17.69 -19.94 -34.32
C ASP A 462 -16.70 -18.83 -34.73
N ASN A 463 -17.12 -17.57 -34.71
CA ASN A 463 -16.29 -16.40 -35.03
C ASN A 463 -15.60 -15.81 -33.79
N GLY A 464 -15.81 -16.38 -32.61
CA GLY A 464 -15.24 -15.93 -31.35
C GLY A 464 -15.94 -14.74 -30.70
N LYS A 465 -17.16 -14.40 -31.13
CA LYS A 465 -18.04 -13.42 -30.50
C LYS A 465 -18.88 -14.04 -29.40
N TYR A 466 -19.06 -13.29 -28.33
CA TYR A 466 -19.89 -13.66 -27.20
C TYR A 466 -21.27 -13.04 -27.34
N ARG A 467 -22.31 -13.85 -27.12
CA ARG A 467 -23.72 -13.44 -27.06
C ARG A 467 -24.31 -13.83 -25.71
N CYS A 468 -25.07 -12.95 -25.09
CA CYS A 468 -25.85 -13.27 -23.90
C CYS A 468 -27.29 -13.68 -24.22
N VAL A 469 -27.91 -14.46 -23.32
CA VAL A 469 -29.36 -14.67 -23.33
C VAL A 469 -30.09 -13.44 -22.77
N GLY A 470 -31.41 -13.36 -22.94
CA GLY A 470 -32.20 -12.27 -22.37
C GLY A 470 -32.24 -12.29 -20.84
N LEU A 471 -32.46 -11.13 -20.19
CA LEU A 471 -32.44 -10.99 -18.72
C LEU A 471 -33.26 -12.04 -17.96
N ARG A 472 -34.50 -12.27 -18.41
CA ARG A 472 -35.41 -13.23 -17.79
C ARG A 472 -34.90 -14.66 -17.94
N GLU A 473 -34.45 -15.03 -19.13
CA GLU A 473 -33.86 -16.34 -19.41
C GLU A 473 -32.59 -16.55 -18.60
N ALA A 474 -31.73 -15.55 -18.47
CA ALA A 474 -30.53 -15.61 -17.65
C ALA A 474 -30.89 -15.87 -16.18
N ASN A 475 -31.88 -15.17 -15.63
CA ASN A 475 -32.37 -15.44 -14.28
C ASN A 475 -32.90 -16.86 -14.13
N ASP A 476 -33.67 -17.36 -15.09
CA ASP A 476 -34.22 -18.71 -15.08
C ASP A 476 -33.11 -19.78 -15.13
N ILE A 477 -32.05 -19.56 -15.93
CA ILE A 477 -30.88 -20.44 -16.04
C ILE A 477 -30.07 -20.45 -14.73
N ILE A 478 -29.79 -19.29 -14.15
CA ILE A 478 -29.04 -19.20 -12.88
C ILE A 478 -29.84 -19.86 -11.75
N GLY A 479 -31.17 -19.74 -11.78
CA GLY A 479 -32.07 -20.36 -10.83
C GLY A 479 -32.26 -19.55 -9.54
N THR A 480 -33.07 -20.10 -8.64
CA THR A 480 -33.37 -19.48 -7.35
C THR A 480 -32.27 -19.72 -6.34
N THR A 481 -31.88 -18.67 -5.58
CA THR A 481 -30.90 -18.81 -4.51
C THR A 481 -31.51 -19.48 -3.27
N THR A 482 -30.66 -20.04 -2.40
CA THR A 482 -31.10 -20.57 -1.10
C THR A 482 -31.79 -19.50 -0.26
N GLU A 483 -31.32 -18.24 -0.31
CA GLU A 483 -31.96 -17.12 0.37
C GLU A 483 -33.38 -16.89 -0.15
N GLU A 484 -33.59 -16.84 -1.47
CA GLU A 484 -34.92 -16.68 -2.05
C GLU A 484 -35.87 -17.81 -1.65
N VAL A 485 -35.36 -19.04 -1.56
CA VAL A 485 -36.14 -20.20 -1.10
C VAL A 485 -36.50 -20.06 0.38
N VAL A 486 -35.56 -19.63 1.23
CA VAL A 486 -35.80 -19.42 2.66
C VAL A 486 -36.78 -18.27 2.89
N LEU A 487 -36.65 -17.15 2.17
CA LEU A 487 -37.58 -16.02 2.24
C LEU A 487 -38.99 -16.40 1.80
N LYS A 488 -39.13 -17.26 0.78
CA LYS A 488 -40.42 -17.82 0.36
C LYS A 488 -40.99 -18.79 1.39
N ALA A 489 -40.16 -19.63 2.00
CA ALA A 489 -40.57 -20.63 2.99
C ALA A 489 -40.94 -20.01 4.35
N THR A 490 -40.25 -18.93 4.75
CA THR A 490 -40.59 -18.09 5.92
C THR A 490 -41.72 -17.09 5.61
N GLY A 491 -42.42 -17.29 4.49
CA GLY A 491 -43.27 -16.33 3.80
C GLY A 491 -44.10 -15.41 4.69
N GLY A 492 -44.11 -14.11 4.38
CA GLY A 492 -45.14 -13.23 4.93
C GLY A 492 -45.05 -13.01 6.45
N VAL A 493 -43.89 -13.15 7.09
CA VAL A 493 -43.65 -12.61 8.45
C VAL A 493 -42.98 -11.22 8.40
N ALA A 494 -42.40 -10.81 7.27
CA ALA A 494 -41.80 -9.48 7.10
C ALA A 494 -42.77 -8.41 6.54
N ALA A 495 -43.98 -8.79 6.09
CA ALA A 495 -44.96 -7.85 5.56
C ALA A 495 -45.67 -7.00 6.65
N SER A 496 -45.30 -7.14 7.92
CA SER A 496 -45.82 -6.33 9.03
C SER A 496 -44.77 -5.50 9.78
N THR A 497 -43.52 -5.49 9.33
CA THR A 497 -42.45 -4.69 9.96
C THR A 497 -41.49 -4.13 8.93
N THR A 498 -42.01 -3.38 7.97
CA THR A 498 -41.30 -2.25 7.33
C THR A 498 -42.32 -1.49 6.49
N ASP A 499 -43.14 -0.69 7.18
CA ASP A 499 -43.72 0.49 6.54
C ASP A 499 -42.56 1.28 5.95
N ALA A 500 -42.61 1.42 4.62
CA ALA A 500 -41.71 2.23 3.83
C ALA A 500 -41.95 3.71 4.16
N THR A 501 -41.47 4.17 5.30
CA THR A 501 -41.18 5.59 5.55
C THR A 501 -40.26 5.68 6.77
N THR A 502 -39.14 6.39 6.62
CA THR A 502 -38.15 6.71 7.66
C THR A 502 -36.95 5.76 7.73
N THR A 503 -35.96 6.00 6.87
CA THR A 503 -34.54 6.03 7.25
C THR A 503 -33.74 6.78 6.19
N THR A 504 -34.17 8.01 5.92
CA THR A 504 -33.23 9.10 5.66
C THR A 504 -32.51 9.41 6.97
N ASN A 505 -31.18 9.52 6.91
CA ASN A 505 -30.25 9.84 8.00
C ASN A 505 -29.95 8.67 8.94
N LEU A 506 -28.86 7.97 8.64
CA LEU A 506 -27.70 7.83 9.52
C LEU A 506 -26.79 6.75 8.94
N LEU A 507 -25.61 7.17 8.50
CA LEU A 507 -24.28 6.59 8.74
C LEU A 507 -23.35 7.02 7.59
N ASP A 508 -23.03 8.32 7.60
CA ASP A 508 -21.64 8.73 7.40
C ASP A 508 -20.87 8.24 8.62
N TYR A 509 -20.05 7.21 8.46
CA TYR A 509 -18.77 7.00 9.16
C TYR A 509 -17.93 5.97 8.40
#